data_AF-A0A7S6MAR7-F1
#
_entry.id   AF-A0A7S6MAR7-F1
#
_cell.length_a   1.000
_cell.length_b   1.000
_cell.length_c   1.000
_cell.angle_alpha   90.00
_cell.angle_beta   90.00
_cell.angle_gamma   90.00
#
_symmetry.space_group_name_H-M   'P 1'
#
loop_
_entity.id
_entity.type
_entity.pdbx_description
1 polymer ?
#
loop_
_entity_poly.entity_id
_entity_poly.type
_entity_poly.pdbx_seq_one_letter_code
_entity_poly.pdbx_strand_id
1 'polypeptide(L)'
;MKRMLLSGAIGALTLTGSAHADLLEIGLFWNVGQGQIHYEGAFRDYITSERTGNTGQYTVIHIALEDILRSVGAHAIAALHIVDSGNNIYTSTPGADIDWVRFNGLSSDVTYSYDGPTPTHRAETPGQLAQRVANLDWGQNGGGNLPSMQFVSLGRYGTLTATLAEPHRIFGNRGFQPLTLDLSEAGNSESFYIYAENLTFPGPGSLVCLAMGLAAPSRRRRD
;
A
#
# COMPACT_ATOMS: atom_id res chain seq x y z
N MET A 1 -54.41 -23.80 36.22
CA MET A 1 -53.08 -24.13 35.65
C MET A 1 -52.73 -23.06 34.62
N LYS A 2 -51.75 -22.20 34.91
CA LYS A 2 -51.29 -21.11 34.01
C LYS A 2 -50.40 -21.71 32.92
N ARG A 3 -50.75 -21.52 31.63
CA ARG A 3 -49.85 -21.79 30.50
C ARG A 3 -49.05 -20.53 30.23
N MET A 4 -47.75 -20.62 30.48
CA MET A 4 -46.74 -19.62 30.12
C MET A 4 -46.45 -19.75 28.62
N LEU A 5 -46.71 -18.70 27.86
CA LEU A 5 -46.24 -18.56 26.48
C LEU A 5 -44.76 -18.15 26.54
N LEU A 6 -43.88 -19.03 26.07
CA LEU A 6 -42.46 -18.77 25.92
C LEU A 6 -42.27 -17.94 24.64
N SER A 7 -41.89 -16.68 24.79
CA SER A 7 -41.55 -15.76 23.69
C SER A 7 -40.33 -16.29 22.93
N GLY A 8 -40.49 -16.57 21.64
CA GLY A 8 -39.39 -16.89 20.74
C GLY A 8 -38.57 -15.65 20.43
N ALA A 9 -37.34 -15.59 20.93
CA ALA A 9 -36.36 -14.60 20.51
C ALA A 9 -35.79 -15.00 19.14
N ILE A 10 -36.11 -14.25 18.10
CA ILE A 10 -35.40 -14.31 16.81
C ILE A 10 -34.07 -13.58 17.04
N GLY A 11 -33.00 -14.36 17.20
CA GLY A 11 -31.64 -13.81 17.22
C GLY A 11 -31.30 -13.26 15.84
N ALA A 12 -31.11 -11.94 15.75
CA ALA A 12 -30.49 -11.32 14.60
C ALA A 12 -29.02 -11.76 14.55
N LEU A 13 -28.70 -12.71 13.68
CA LEU A 13 -27.34 -13.07 13.37
C LEU A 13 -26.76 -11.94 12.48
N THR A 14 -26.18 -10.91 13.10
CA THR A 14 -25.35 -9.94 12.38
C THR A 14 -24.11 -10.65 11.88
N LEU A 15 -24.11 -11.10 10.62
CA LEU A 15 -22.93 -11.60 9.93
C LEU A 15 -22.02 -10.40 9.65
N THR A 16 -21.08 -10.13 10.56
CA THR A 16 -19.93 -9.26 10.28
C THR A 16 -19.03 -10.02 9.30
N GLY A 17 -19.14 -9.73 8.01
CA GLY A 17 -18.15 -10.19 7.04
C GLY A 17 -16.81 -9.53 7.38
N SER A 18 -15.88 -10.30 7.94
CA SER A 18 -14.53 -9.82 8.18
C SER A 18 -13.84 -9.61 6.84
N ALA A 19 -13.37 -8.39 6.57
CA ALA A 19 -12.39 -8.17 5.53
C ALA A 19 -11.09 -8.88 5.94
N HIS A 20 -10.50 -9.66 5.05
CA HIS A 20 -9.16 -10.18 5.24
C HIS A 20 -8.17 -9.20 4.60
N ALA A 21 -7.19 -8.75 5.38
CA ALA A 21 -6.04 -8.03 4.86
C ALA A 21 -5.05 -9.08 4.34
N ASP A 22 -4.86 -9.09 3.03
CA ASP A 22 -3.82 -9.88 2.37
C ASP A 22 -2.65 -8.95 2.05
N LEU A 23 -1.44 -9.54 1.95
CA LEU A 23 -0.26 -8.82 1.51
C LEU A 23 0.01 -9.21 0.06
N LEU A 24 -0.11 -8.25 -0.83
CA LEU A 24 0.21 -8.39 -2.25
C LEU A 24 1.63 -7.91 -2.50
N GLU A 25 2.52 -8.80 -2.92
CA GLU A 25 3.84 -8.42 -3.42
C GLU A 25 3.70 -7.76 -4.80
N ILE A 26 4.03 -6.47 -4.88
CA ILE A 26 4.03 -5.72 -6.14
C ILE A 26 5.29 -6.05 -6.95
N GLY A 27 6.42 -6.24 -6.26
CA GLY A 27 7.66 -6.73 -6.84
C GLY A 27 8.91 -6.10 -6.23
N LEU A 28 10.04 -6.48 -6.79
CA LEU A 28 11.38 -6.01 -6.48
C LEU A 28 11.85 -5.04 -7.56
N PHE A 29 12.35 -3.91 -7.12
CA PHE A 29 12.84 -2.83 -7.96
C PHE A 29 14.32 -2.63 -7.70
N TRP A 30 15.10 -2.41 -8.76
CA TRP A 30 16.49 -1.96 -8.69
C TRP A 30 16.65 -0.73 -9.57
N ASN A 31 17.13 0.38 -9.00
CA ASN A 31 17.51 1.52 -9.81
C ASN A 31 18.84 1.25 -10.51
N VAL A 32 18.82 1.21 -11.84
CA VAL A 32 20.03 1.01 -12.66
C VAL A 32 20.54 2.32 -13.27
N GLY A 33 19.91 3.44 -12.92
CA GLY A 33 20.25 4.79 -13.32
C GLY A 33 19.65 5.22 -14.66
N GLN A 34 19.84 6.51 -14.99
CA GLN A 34 19.38 7.13 -16.24
C GLN A 34 17.86 7.03 -16.49
N GLY A 35 17.04 6.94 -15.44
CA GLY A 35 15.59 6.79 -15.56
C GLY A 35 15.14 5.35 -15.84
N GLN A 36 16.05 4.38 -15.71
CA GLN A 36 15.77 2.97 -15.91
C GLN A 36 15.78 2.20 -14.60
N ILE A 37 14.93 1.19 -14.54
CA ILE A 37 14.90 0.21 -13.47
C ILE A 37 15.07 -1.20 -14.03
N HIS A 38 15.62 -2.09 -13.21
CA HIS A 38 15.36 -3.52 -13.32
C HIS A 38 14.20 -3.86 -12.39
N TYR A 39 13.27 -4.70 -12.87
CA TYR A 39 12.05 -5.07 -12.15
C TYR A 39 11.88 -6.59 -12.17
N GLU A 40 11.61 -7.17 -11.00
CA GLU A 40 11.23 -8.58 -10.83
C GLU A 40 9.88 -8.65 -10.13
N GLY A 41 8.89 -9.26 -10.79
CA GLY A 41 7.55 -9.45 -10.23
C GLY A 41 6.51 -9.78 -11.31
N ALA A 42 5.27 -10.04 -10.87
CA ALA A 42 4.19 -10.49 -11.74
C ALA A 42 3.52 -9.35 -12.53
N PHE A 43 3.81 -8.08 -12.21
CA PHE A 43 3.03 -6.93 -12.64
C PHE A 43 3.77 -6.00 -13.61
N ARG A 44 4.75 -6.53 -14.36
CA ARG A 44 5.64 -5.74 -15.23
C ARG A 44 4.90 -4.80 -16.19
N ASP A 45 3.75 -5.22 -16.71
CA ASP A 45 2.95 -4.43 -17.66
C ASP A 45 2.32 -3.17 -17.02
N TYR A 46 2.31 -3.08 -15.70
CA TYR A 46 1.78 -1.96 -14.90
C TYR A 46 2.87 -1.05 -14.32
N ILE A 47 4.13 -1.32 -14.65
CA ILE A 47 5.30 -0.62 -14.15
C ILE A 47 6.00 0.08 -15.30
N THR A 48 6.21 1.37 -15.17
CA THR A 48 7.09 2.13 -16.05
C THR A 48 8.08 2.94 -15.23
N SER A 49 9.15 3.40 -15.87
CA SER A 49 10.06 4.36 -15.26
C SER A 49 10.46 5.41 -16.28
N GLU A 50 10.75 6.60 -15.79
CA GLU A 50 11.27 7.67 -16.61
C GLU A 50 12.37 8.45 -15.90
N ARG A 51 13.08 9.24 -16.70
CA ARG A 51 14.09 10.17 -16.23
C ARG A 51 13.43 11.52 -16.01
N THR A 52 13.54 12.07 -14.80
CA THR A 52 12.99 13.40 -14.49
C THR A 52 14.06 14.40 -13.99
N GLY A 53 13.72 15.69 -14.10
CA GLY A 53 14.51 16.83 -13.63
C GLY A 53 15.46 17.47 -14.66
N ASN A 54 15.85 18.73 -14.41
CA ASN A 54 16.62 19.56 -15.35
C ASN A 54 18.03 19.03 -15.66
N THR A 55 18.57 18.15 -14.82
CA THR A 55 19.86 17.47 -14.99
C THR A 55 19.71 15.99 -15.31
N GLY A 56 18.48 15.46 -15.30
CA GLY A 56 18.19 14.05 -15.52
C GLY A 56 18.91 13.13 -14.52
N GLN A 57 18.93 13.46 -13.25
CA GLN A 57 19.64 12.64 -12.25
C GLN A 57 18.76 11.57 -11.60
N TYR A 58 17.43 11.65 -11.74
CA TYR A 58 16.51 10.83 -10.96
C TYR A 58 15.72 9.86 -11.83
N THR A 59 15.51 8.67 -11.28
CA THR A 59 14.62 7.66 -11.83
C THR A 59 13.30 7.72 -11.07
N VAL A 60 12.23 8.09 -11.77
CA VAL A 60 10.87 7.98 -11.23
C VAL A 60 10.26 6.69 -11.74
N ILE A 61 9.72 5.91 -10.82
CA ILE A 61 8.97 4.70 -11.08
C ILE A 61 7.50 5.03 -10.98
N HIS A 62 6.73 4.67 -12.00
CA HIS A 62 5.28 4.80 -12.03
C HIS A 62 4.64 3.42 -11.91
N ILE A 63 3.68 3.31 -11.00
CA ILE A 63 2.98 2.08 -10.68
C ILE A 63 1.49 2.32 -10.82
N ALA A 64 0.85 1.62 -11.76
CA ALA A 64 -0.61 1.63 -11.94
C ALA A 64 -1.29 0.74 -10.87
N LEU A 65 -1.25 1.19 -9.60
CA LEU A 65 -1.74 0.42 -8.45
C LEU A 65 -3.19 -0.03 -8.59
N GLU A 66 -4.08 0.82 -9.12
CA GLU A 66 -5.48 0.45 -9.32
C GLU A 66 -5.63 -0.77 -10.24
N ASP A 67 -4.87 -0.81 -11.33
CA ASP A 67 -4.96 -1.88 -12.32
C ASP A 67 -4.34 -3.18 -11.80
N ILE A 68 -3.24 -3.09 -11.04
CA ILE A 68 -2.67 -4.24 -10.33
C ILE A 68 -3.70 -4.83 -9.37
N LEU A 69 -4.30 -4.00 -8.51
CA LEU A 69 -5.29 -4.42 -7.52
C LEU A 69 -6.53 -5.03 -8.20
N ARG A 70 -6.98 -4.46 -9.32
CA ARG A 70 -8.07 -5.05 -10.13
C ARG A 70 -7.71 -6.41 -10.70
N SER A 71 -6.49 -6.57 -11.20
CA SER A 71 -6.03 -7.82 -11.83
C SER A 71 -6.06 -9.02 -10.87
N VAL A 72 -5.87 -8.77 -9.57
CA VAL A 72 -5.92 -9.79 -8.51
C VAL A 72 -7.26 -9.84 -7.77
N GLY A 73 -8.26 -9.05 -8.18
CA GLY A 73 -9.57 -9.03 -7.54
C GLY A 73 -9.61 -8.36 -6.16
N ALA A 74 -8.63 -7.51 -5.84
CA ALA A 74 -8.63 -6.72 -4.62
C ALA A 74 -9.74 -5.66 -4.64
N HIS A 75 -10.40 -5.45 -3.50
CA HIS A 75 -11.51 -4.50 -3.41
C HIS A 75 -11.10 -3.13 -2.88
N ALA A 76 -10.06 -3.10 -2.03
CA ALA A 76 -9.47 -1.88 -1.51
C ALA A 76 -7.98 -2.09 -1.21
N ILE A 77 -7.25 -0.98 -1.03
CA ILE A 77 -5.89 -0.94 -0.46
C ILE A 77 -5.94 -0.15 0.84
N ALA A 78 -5.20 -0.60 1.86
CA ALA A 78 -5.13 0.04 3.17
C ALA A 78 -3.75 0.65 3.44
N ALA A 79 -2.69 -0.03 3.02
CA ALA A 79 -1.33 0.44 3.20
C ALA A 79 -0.41 -0.03 2.06
N LEU A 80 0.74 0.63 1.95
CA LEU A 80 1.85 0.25 1.09
C LEU A 80 3.13 0.19 1.94
N HIS A 81 3.93 -0.84 1.74
CA HIS A 81 5.21 -1.03 2.42
C HIS A 81 6.32 -1.00 1.39
N ILE A 82 7.32 -0.16 1.61
CA ILE A 82 8.54 -0.08 0.82
C ILE A 82 9.67 -0.60 1.71
N VAL A 83 10.27 -1.71 1.31
CA VAL A 83 11.20 -2.48 2.15
C VAL A 83 12.54 -2.59 1.45
N ASP A 84 13.63 -2.20 2.11
CA ASP A 84 14.97 -2.41 1.59
C ASP A 84 15.25 -3.91 1.37
N SER A 85 15.85 -4.26 0.23
CA SER A 85 16.09 -5.67 -0.14
C SER A 85 17.21 -6.35 0.67
N GLY A 86 18.02 -5.56 1.38
CA GLY A 86 19.24 -5.96 2.08
C GLY A 86 20.47 -6.17 1.20
N ASN A 87 20.37 -5.94 -0.11
CA ASN A 87 21.43 -6.18 -1.09
C ASN A 87 22.12 -4.90 -1.59
N ASN A 88 21.77 -3.73 -1.03
CA ASN A 88 22.31 -2.47 -1.51
C ASN A 88 23.75 -2.28 -1.02
N ILE A 89 24.57 -1.55 -1.77
CA ILE A 89 25.99 -1.38 -1.43
C ILE A 89 26.14 -0.27 -0.39
N TYR A 90 26.24 -0.67 0.88
CA TYR A 90 26.28 0.24 2.02
C TYR A 90 27.71 0.69 2.37
N THR A 91 28.28 1.69 1.69
CA THR A 91 29.58 2.25 2.11
C THR A 91 29.46 3.33 3.20
N SER A 92 28.34 4.04 3.28
CA SER A 92 28.15 5.13 4.27
C SER A 92 26.69 5.46 4.60
N THR A 93 25.73 5.07 3.77
CA THR A 93 24.29 5.22 4.02
C THR A 93 23.66 3.82 4.20
N PRO A 94 22.83 3.61 5.23
CA PRO A 94 22.21 2.33 5.46
C PRO A 94 20.91 2.28 4.66
N GLY A 95 20.80 1.40 3.66
CA GLY A 95 19.55 1.14 2.94
C GLY A 95 19.36 1.87 1.62
N ALA A 96 18.33 1.49 0.87
CA ALA A 96 17.79 2.30 -0.21
C ALA A 96 17.23 3.63 0.34
N ASP A 97 17.50 4.72 -0.36
CA ASP A 97 17.06 6.06 -0.03
C ASP A 97 15.78 6.38 -0.81
N ILE A 98 14.66 6.51 -0.10
CA ILE A 98 13.36 6.87 -0.69
C ILE A 98 13.20 8.38 -0.59
N ASP A 99 13.36 9.08 -1.71
CA ASP A 99 13.27 10.55 -1.75
C ASP A 99 11.84 11.03 -1.94
N TRP A 100 11.05 10.27 -2.71
CA TRP A 100 9.75 10.74 -3.14
C TRP A 100 8.74 9.61 -3.18
N VAL A 101 7.58 9.84 -2.58
CA VAL A 101 6.43 8.96 -2.62
C VAL A 101 5.20 9.81 -2.88
N ARG A 102 4.54 9.58 -4.00
CA ARG A 102 3.33 10.31 -4.37
C ARG A 102 2.24 9.36 -4.83
N PHE A 103 1.14 9.37 -4.10
CA PHE A 103 -0.09 8.75 -4.55
C PHE A 103 -0.92 9.76 -5.36
N ASN A 104 -1.39 9.36 -6.54
CA ASN A 104 -2.34 10.13 -7.33
C ASN A 104 -3.69 9.40 -7.33
N GLY A 105 -4.80 10.14 -7.40
CA GLY A 105 -6.15 9.54 -7.37
C GLY A 105 -6.68 9.18 -5.97
N LEU A 106 -5.91 9.42 -4.90
CA LEU A 106 -6.41 9.28 -3.53
C LEU A 106 -7.38 10.41 -3.15
N SER A 107 -8.38 10.05 -2.35
CA SER A 107 -9.33 10.97 -1.71
C SER A 107 -9.07 11.17 -0.21
N SER A 108 -8.08 10.46 0.34
CA SER A 108 -7.77 10.39 1.77
C SER A 108 -6.32 10.75 2.02
N ASP A 109 -6.05 11.26 3.22
CA ASP A 109 -4.70 11.53 3.68
C ASP A 109 -3.89 10.23 3.86
N VAL A 110 -2.56 10.37 3.76
CA VAL A 110 -1.59 9.30 3.96
C VAL A 110 -0.73 9.62 5.17
N THR A 111 -0.56 8.65 6.05
CA THR A 111 0.35 8.74 7.20
C THR A 111 1.53 7.80 6.98
N TYR A 112 2.70 8.17 7.49
CA TYR A 112 3.93 7.41 7.31
C TYR A 112 4.46 6.89 8.64
N SER A 113 5.01 5.68 8.63
CA SER A 113 5.77 5.12 9.75
C SER A 113 7.02 4.43 9.22
N TYR A 114 8.05 4.39 10.06
CA TYR A 114 9.32 3.76 9.74
C TYR A 114 9.68 2.71 10.78
N ASP A 115 10.07 1.52 10.30
CA ASP A 115 10.68 0.48 11.11
C ASP A 115 11.97 0.00 10.44
N GLY A 116 13.10 0.16 11.13
CA GLY A 116 14.39 -0.18 10.55
C GLY A 116 15.58 0.32 11.36
N PRO A 117 16.82 0.08 10.87
CA PRO A 117 18.02 0.33 11.65
C PRO A 117 18.40 1.82 11.75
N THR A 118 18.01 2.66 10.79
CA THR A 118 18.28 4.12 10.79
C THR A 118 17.64 4.82 11.99
N PRO A 119 18.41 5.25 13.02
CA PRO A 119 17.83 5.75 14.27
C PRO A 119 17.07 7.07 14.11
N THR A 120 17.51 7.93 13.19
CA THR A 120 16.87 9.21 12.91
C THR A 120 15.39 9.02 12.55
N HIS A 121 15.08 8.12 11.62
CA HIS A 121 13.71 7.90 11.15
C HIS A 121 12.80 7.21 12.17
N ARG A 122 13.35 6.41 13.09
CA ARG A 122 12.56 5.80 14.19
C ARG A 122 12.06 6.83 15.19
N ALA A 123 12.77 7.94 15.35
CA ALA A 123 12.39 9.01 16.27
C ALA A 123 11.47 10.05 15.63
N GLU A 124 11.21 9.93 14.33
CA GLU A 124 10.43 10.91 13.57
C GLU A 124 8.93 10.64 13.67
N THR A 125 8.18 11.73 13.75
CA THR A 125 6.72 11.69 13.68
C THR A 125 6.27 11.38 12.25
N PRO A 126 5.03 10.87 12.06
CA PRO A 126 4.46 10.67 10.73
C PRO A 126 4.53 11.90 9.83
N GLY A 127 4.35 13.10 10.39
CA GLY A 127 4.44 14.36 9.66
C GLY A 127 5.87 14.69 9.20
N GLN A 128 6.89 14.35 9.99
CA GLN A 128 8.29 14.52 9.60
C GLN A 128 8.67 13.52 8.50
N LEU A 129 8.24 12.26 8.60
CA LEU A 129 8.43 11.27 7.53
C LEU A 129 7.71 11.68 6.25
N ALA A 130 6.47 12.18 6.34
CA ALA A 130 5.75 12.72 5.19
C ALA A 130 6.52 13.86 4.52
N GLN A 131 7.11 14.78 5.31
CA GLN A 131 7.92 15.88 4.78
C GLN A 131 9.19 15.38 4.07
N ARG A 132 9.80 14.29 4.54
CA ARG A 132 10.99 13.70 3.90
C ARG A 132 10.71 13.20 2.50
N VAL A 133 9.55 12.57 2.28
CA VAL A 133 9.19 11.97 0.98
C VAL A 133 8.26 12.84 0.13
N ALA A 134 7.97 14.06 0.56
CA ALA A 134 7.01 14.95 -0.11
C ALA A 134 7.58 15.57 -1.40
N ASN A 135 8.89 15.81 -1.45
CA ASN A 135 9.55 16.46 -2.56
C ASN A 135 10.70 15.58 -3.04
N LEU A 136 10.81 15.44 -4.34
CA LEU A 136 12.01 14.93 -4.97
C LEU A 136 13.18 15.83 -4.53
N ASP A 137 14.25 15.26 -3.97
CA ASP A 137 15.42 16.01 -3.47
C ASP A 137 16.15 16.69 -4.63
N TRP A 138 15.58 17.78 -5.13
CA TRP A 138 16.09 18.60 -6.21
C TRP A 138 17.14 19.53 -5.62
N GLY A 139 18.34 19.01 -5.37
CA GLY A 139 19.59 19.77 -5.38
C GLY A 139 19.63 21.10 -4.60
N GLN A 140 18.87 21.30 -3.53
CA GLN A 140 19.08 22.42 -2.61
C GLN A 140 20.15 22.08 -1.57
N ASN A 141 21.31 21.62 -2.03
CA ASN A 141 22.56 21.70 -1.27
C ASN A 141 23.74 22.13 -2.16
N GLY A 142 23.48 23.08 -3.05
CA GLY A 142 24.50 23.99 -3.58
C GLY A 142 24.87 25.15 -2.64
N GLY A 143 24.39 25.13 -1.39
CA GLY A 143 24.79 26.07 -0.34
C GLY A 143 23.62 26.71 0.39
N GLY A 144 23.52 26.44 1.69
CA GLY A 144 22.91 27.35 2.65
C GLY A 144 21.58 26.90 3.28
N ASN A 145 21.69 26.15 4.37
CA ASN A 145 20.74 26.09 5.48
C ASN A 145 19.31 25.59 5.21
N LEU A 146 19.19 24.29 4.97
CA LEU A 146 18.37 23.45 5.84
C LEU A 146 19.23 22.23 6.21
N PRO A 147 19.26 21.76 7.48
CA PRO A 147 19.93 20.51 7.82
C PRO A 147 19.18 19.27 7.27
N SER A 148 18.43 19.41 6.17
CA SER A 148 17.33 18.56 5.74
C SER A 148 17.76 17.53 4.68
N MET A 149 18.00 16.29 5.11
CA MET A 149 17.89 15.13 4.23
C MET A 149 16.44 15.04 3.74
N GLN A 150 16.17 15.21 2.44
CA GLN A 150 14.84 15.08 1.83
C GLN A 150 14.63 13.64 1.33
N PHE A 151 14.89 12.68 2.21
CA PHE A 151 14.72 11.25 1.94
C PHE A 151 14.57 10.48 3.25
N VAL A 152 14.06 9.26 3.11
CA VAL A 152 14.07 8.23 4.16
C VAL A 152 15.05 7.14 3.75
N SER A 153 16.15 7.04 4.49
CA SER A 153 17.15 5.99 4.32
C SER A 153 16.67 4.73 5.02
N LEU A 154 16.24 3.74 4.24
CA LEU A 154 15.50 2.60 4.78
C LEU A 154 16.32 1.77 5.75
N GLY A 155 17.64 1.76 5.66
CA GLY A 155 18.45 0.79 6.35
C GLY A 155 18.32 -0.62 5.78
N ARG A 156 19.31 -1.48 6.06
CA ARG A 156 19.22 -2.90 5.69
C ARG A 156 17.92 -3.51 6.24
N TYR A 157 17.05 -3.96 5.34
CA TYR A 157 15.71 -4.51 5.63
C TYR A 157 14.75 -3.57 6.38
N GLY A 158 15.03 -2.27 6.47
CA GLY A 158 14.05 -1.36 7.04
C GLY A 158 12.95 -1.02 6.04
N THR A 159 11.86 -0.52 6.60
CA THR A 159 10.57 -0.40 5.94
C THR A 159 10.00 0.99 6.18
N LEU A 160 9.61 1.65 5.10
CA LEU A 160 8.71 2.79 5.13
C LEU A 160 7.30 2.30 4.81
N THR A 161 6.36 2.52 5.72
CA THR A 161 4.95 2.18 5.51
C THR A 161 4.15 3.45 5.29
N ALA A 162 3.37 3.47 4.22
CA ALA A 162 2.39 4.51 3.90
C ALA A 162 0.97 3.96 4.17
N THR A 163 0.33 4.41 5.24
CA THR A 163 -1.01 3.98 5.66
C THR A 163 -2.04 5.02 5.23
N LEU A 164 -3.06 4.56 4.51
CA LEU A 164 -4.20 5.39 4.11
C LEU A 164 -5.11 5.61 5.31
N ALA A 165 -5.54 6.85 5.54
CA ALA A 165 -6.47 7.17 6.63
C ALA A 165 -7.78 6.37 6.54
N GLU A 166 -8.22 6.09 5.31
CA GLU A 166 -9.33 5.19 5.01
C GLU A 166 -8.94 4.29 3.83
N PRO A 167 -9.28 2.99 3.83
CA PRO A 167 -8.96 2.12 2.70
C PRO A 167 -9.54 2.63 1.38
N HIS A 168 -8.69 2.79 0.37
CA HIS A 168 -9.11 3.29 -0.94
C HIS A 168 -9.81 2.18 -1.72
N ARG A 169 -11.08 2.39 -2.06
CA ARG A 169 -11.91 1.41 -2.78
C ARG A 169 -11.63 1.43 -4.28
N ILE A 170 -11.34 0.24 -4.82
CA ILE A 170 -10.98 0.02 -6.23
C ILE A 170 -12.22 -0.10 -7.14
N PHE A 171 -13.32 -0.62 -6.58
CA PHE A 171 -14.61 -0.75 -7.26
C PHE A 171 -15.61 0.26 -6.72
N GLY A 172 -16.40 0.84 -7.63
CA GLY A 172 -17.49 1.77 -7.28
C GLY A 172 -17.09 3.24 -7.21
N ASN A 173 -15.81 3.57 -7.32
CA ASN A 173 -15.32 4.95 -7.41
C ASN A 173 -15.53 5.53 -8.83
N ARG A 174 -16.78 5.78 -9.20
CA ARG A 174 -17.12 6.47 -10.46
C ARG A 174 -16.91 7.97 -10.29
N GLY A 175 -15.69 8.46 -10.54
CA GLY A 175 -15.42 9.90 -10.58
C GLY A 175 -14.01 10.35 -10.20
N PHE A 176 -13.16 9.45 -9.70
CA PHE A 176 -11.77 9.76 -9.37
C PHE A 176 -10.82 9.36 -10.50
N GLN A 177 -9.67 10.04 -10.56
CA GLN A 177 -8.56 9.57 -11.38
C GLN A 177 -8.10 8.19 -10.87
N PRO A 178 -7.59 7.31 -11.76
CA PRO A 178 -7.07 6.02 -11.33
C PRO A 178 -6.01 6.17 -10.24
N LEU A 179 -6.02 5.27 -9.25
CA LEU A 179 -4.98 5.24 -8.23
C LEU A 179 -3.64 4.83 -8.85
N THR A 180 -2.67 5.74 -8.82
CA THR A 180 -1.27 5.47 -9.20
C THR A 180 -0.32 5.84 -8.06
N LEU A 181 0.85 5.23 -8.08
CA LEU A 181 1.97 5.57 -7.19
C LEU A 181 3.18 5.95 -8.04
N ASP A 182 3.71 7.14 -7.77
CA ASP A 182 5.01 7.57 -8.26
C ASP A 182 6.02 7.49 -7.12
N LEU A 183 7.19 6.94 -7.39
CA LEU A 183 8.27 6.78 -6.42
C LEU A 183 9.61 7.18 -7.03
N SER A 184 10.46 7.87 -6.27
CA SER A 184 11.85 8.16 -6.66
C SER A 184 12.84 7.68 -5.61
N GLU A 185 13.98 7.21 -6.09
CA GLU A 185 15.16 6.83 -5.31
C GLU A 185 16.38 7.63 -5.81
N ALA A 186 17.28 7.99 -4.89
CA ALA A 186 18.41 8.87 -5.16
C ALA A 186 19.64 8.12 -5.65
N GLY A 187 19.75 6.82 -5.34
CA GLY A 187 20.94 6.02 -5.59
C GLY A 187 20.95 5.36 -6.97
N ASN A 188 22.15 5.02 -7.44
CA ASN A 188 22.28 3.96 -8.44
C ASN A 188 22.58 2.67 -7.69
N SER A 189 21.99 1.56 -8.12
CA SER A 189 22.19 0.22 -7.54
C SER A 189 21.58 0.01 -6.16
N GLU A 190 20.55 0.77 -5.78
CA GLU A 190 19.71 0.43 -4.63
C GLU A 190 18.45 -0.31 -5.08
N SER A 191 17.85 -1.00 -4.13
CA SER A 191 16.79 -1.95 -4.38
C SER A 191 15.91 -2.19 -3.18
N PHE A 192 14.64 -2.35 -3.50
CA PHE A 192 13.59 -2.45 -2.52
C PHE A 192 12.42 -3.25 -3.07
N TYR A 193 11.70 -3.89 -2.16
CA TYR A 193 10.43 -4.52 -2.43
C TYR A 193 9.30 -3.53 -2.15
N ILE A 194 8.22 -3.66 -2.92
CA ILE A 194 6.95 -3.01 -2.60
C ILE A 194 5.91 -4.08 -2.31
N TYR A 195 5.22 -3.93 -1.19
CA TYR A 195 4.04 -4.71 -0.84
C TYR A 195 2.84 -3.80 -0.63
N ALA A 196 1.66 -4.26 -0.99
CA ALA A 196 0.40 -3.59 -0.71
C ALA A 196 -0.44 -4.43 0.25
N GLU A 197 -0.93 -3.82 1.33
CA GLU A 197 -1.99 -4.41 2.14
C GLU A 197 -3.32 -4.17 1.43
N ASN A 198 -3.89 -5.23 0.85
CA ASN A 198 -5.15 -5.17 0.15
C ASN A 198 -6.26 -5.86 0.94
N LEU A 199 -7.48 -5.35 0.78
CA LEU A 199 -8.67 -5.92 1.39
C LEU A 199 -9.48 -6.65 0.33
N THR A 200 -9.83 -7.90 0.64
CA THR A 200 -10.83 -8.66 -0.10
C THR A 200 -12.09 -8.82 0.75
N PHE A 201 -13.26 -8.55 0.16
CA PHE A 201 -14.54 -8.81 0.80
C PHE A 201 -15.12 -10.11 0.26
N PRO A 202 -15.68 -10.99 1.11
CA PRO A 202 -16.41 -12.15 0.62
C PRO A 202 -17.56 -11.66 -0.26
N GLY A 203 -17.62 -12.15 -1.50
CA GLY A 203 -18.62 -11.71 -2.47
C GLY A 203 -20.05 -11.94 -1.96
N PRO A 204 -21.04 -11.18 -2.48
CA PRO A 204 -22.44 -11.35 -2.08
C PRO A 204 -22.98 -12.78 -2.30
N GLY A 205 -22.40 -13.56 -3.24
CA GLY A 205 -22.78 -14.95 -3.49
C GLY A 205 -22.52 -15.90 -2.32
N SER A 206 -21.44 -15.72 -1.55
CA SER A 206 -21.15 -16.50 -0.34
C SER A 206 -22.20 -16.30 0.76
N LEU A 207 -22.82 -15.11 0.82
CA LEU A 207 -23.88 -14.80 1.77
C LEU A 207 -25.23 -15.42 1.35
N VAL A 208 -25.50 -15.50 0.04
CA VAL A 208 -26.73 -16.11 -0.51
C VAL A 208 -26.75 -17.63 -0.30
N CYS A 209 -25.62 -18.32 -0.47
CA CYS A 209 -25.54 -19.76 -0.24
C CYS A 209 -25.80 -20.15 1.23
N LEU A 210 -25.40 -19.33 2.21
CA LEU A 210 -25.71 -19.56 3.62
C LEU A 210 -27.18 -19.26 3.96
N ALA A 211 -27.77 -18.21 3.36
CA ALA A 211 -29.17 -17.87 3.58
C ALA A 211 -30.13 -18.94 3.02
N MET A 212 -29.78 -19.58 1.90
CA MET A 212 -30.59 -20.67 1.33
C MET A 212 -30.45 -21.98 2.12
N GLY A 213 -29.35 -22.21 2.85
CA GLY A 213 -29.19 -23.37 3.73
C GLY A 213 -30.08 -23.33 4.98
N LEU A 214 -30.42 -22.13 5.46
CA LEU A 214 -31.30 -21.94 6.63
C LEU A 214 -32.79 -21.90 6.27
N ALA A 215 -33.13 -21.79 4.99
CA ALA A 215 -34.50 -21.78 4.48
C ALA A 215 -34.98 -23.17 4.00
N ALA A 216 -34.46 -24.26 4.58
CA ALA A 216 -34.99 -25.60 4.30
C ALA A 216 -36.43 -25.70 4.85
N PRO A 217 -37.43 -26.04 4.01
CA PRO A 217 -38.82 -26.11 4.47
C PRO A 217 -38.99 -27.25 5.48
N SER A 218 -39.43 -26.90 6.68
CA SER A 218 -39.87 -27.88 7.68
C SER A 218 -41.04 -28.68 7.10
N ARG A 219 -40.81 -29.95 6.81
CA ARG A 219 -41.88 -30.90 6.46
C ARG A 219 -42.87 -30.95 7.61
N ARG A 220 -44.05 -30.35 7.41
CA ARG A 220 -45.24 -30.59 8.24
C ARG A 220 -45.56 -32.08 8.20
N ARG A 221 -45.24 -32.82 9.26
CA ARG A 221 -45.87 -34.11 9.55
C ARG A 221 -47.34 -33.83 9.84
N ARG A 222 -48.22 -34.22 8.92
CA ARG A 222 -49.61 -34.51 9.24
C ARG A 222 -49.63 -35.87 9.91
N ASP A 223 -50.17 -35.94 11.10
CA ASP A 223 -51.08 -36.97 11.60
C ASP A 223 -51.92 -36.33 12.72
#